data_AF-D3FRG2-F1
#
_entry.id   AF-D3FRG2-F1
#
_cell.length_a   1.000
_cell.length_b   1.000
_cell.length_c   1.000
_cell.angle_alpha   90.00
_cell.angle_beta   90.00
_cell.angle_gamma   90.00
#
_symmetry.space_group_name_H-M   'P 1'
#
loop_
_entity.id
_entity.type
_entity.pdbx_description
1 polymer ?
#
loop_
_entity_poly.entity_id
_entity_poly.type
_entity_poly.pdbx_seq_one_letter_code
_entity_poly.pdbx_strand_id
1 'polypeptide(L)'
;MNETKGYLLGSVFILSGTLLLGLMHLAIALYLPHLTSWSSPPGKFVTMMNDMMGWFPYLLGLILLVAGVVLVCRNYFLHKPTN
;
A
#
# COMPACT_ATOMS: atom_id res chain seq x y z
N MET A 1 -23.52 14.92 11.57
CA MET A 1 -23.22 14.93 10.12
C MET A 1 -21.72 14.68 9.85
N ASN A 2 -21.03 13.92 10.73
CA ASN A 2 -19.56 13.90 10.81
C ASN A 2 -19.02 12.47 10.66
N GLU A 3 -19.89 11.46 10.78
CA GLU A 3 -19.55 10.04 10.81
C GLU A 3 -19.32 9.48 9.41
N THR A 4 -20.14 9.87 8.44
CA THR A 4 -19.95 9.51 7.02
C THR A 4 -18.61 9.99 6.46
N LYS A 5 -18.12 11.15 6.91
CA LYS A 5 -16.83 11.70 6.48
C LYS A 5 -15.66 10.82 6.92
N GLY A 6 -15.73 10.23 8.13
CA GLY A 6 -14.68 9.36 8.66
C GLY A 6 -14.56 8.05 7.87
N TYR A 7 -15.70 7.43 7.54
CA TYR A 7 -15.72 6.22 6.71
C TYR A 7 -15.26 6.49 5.28
N LEU A 8 -15.70 7.60 4.67
CA LEU A 8 -15.26 7.98 3.32
C LEU A 8 -13.74 8.23 3.28
N LEU A 9 -13.18 8.95 4.26
CA LEU A 9 -11.75 9.19 4.33
C LEU A 9 -10.97 7.87 4.48
N GLY A 10 -11.39 6.99 5.39
CA GLY A 10 -10.77 5.69 5.60
C GLY A 10 -10.78 4.81 4.35
N SER A 11 -11.93 4.74 3.66
CA SER A 11 -12.07 3.98 2.41
C SER A 11 -11.19 4.51 1.29
N VAL A 12 -11.07 5.84 1.14
CA VAL A 12 -10.18 6.46 0.14
C VAL A 12 -8.70 6.14 0.44
N PHE A 13 -8.29 6.16 1.71
CA PHE A 13 -6.94 5.79 2.11
C PHE A 13 -6.63 4.31 1.83
N ILE A 14 -7.58 3.40 2.11
CA ILE A 14 -7.42 1.97 1.81
C ILE A 14 -7.33 1.75 0.30
N LEU A 15 -8.23 2.36 -0.49
CA LEU A 15 -8.22 2.25 -1.96
C LEU A 15 -6.92 2.80 -2.55
N SER A 16 -6.48 3.97 -2.10
CA SER A 16 -5.23 4.59 -2.56
C SER A 16 -4.01 3.75 -2.19
N GLY A 17 -3.92 3.25 -0.95
CA GLY A 17 -2.84 2.36 -0.52
C GLY A 17 -2.81 1.05 -1.29
N THR A 18 -3.98 0.46 -1.56
CA THR A 18 -4.11 -0.78 -2.35
C THR A 18 -3.69 -0.57 -3.79
N LEU A 19 -4.11 0.54 -4.41
CA LEU A 19 -3.69 0.91 -5.76
C LEU A 19 -2.18 1.11 -5.84
N LEU A 20 -1.59 1.82 -4.87
CA LEU A 20 -0.14 2.07 -4.86
C LEU A 20 0.65 0.77 -4.73
N LEU A 21 0.24 -0.14 -3.84
CA LEU A 21 0.85 -1.46 -3.70
C LEU A 21 0.63 -2.34 -4.96
N GLY A 22 -0.54 -2.29 -5.56
CA GLY A 22 -0.86 -3.01 -6.80
C GLY A 22 -0.03 -2.54 -7.99
N LEU A 23 0.13 -1.22 -8.14
CA LEU A 23 1.00 -0.62 -9.16
C LEU A 23 2.46 -1.00 -8.95
N MET A 24 2.92 -1.13 -7.71
CA MET A 24 4.26 -1.64 -7.42
C MET A 24 4.43 -3.10 -7.87
N HIS A 25 3.45 -3.97 -7.61
CA HIS A 25 3.48 -5.35 -8.11
C HIS A 25 3.46 -5.41 -9.64
N LEU A 26 2.69 -4.53 -10.28
CA LEU A 26 2.67 -4.40 -11.73
C LEU A 26 4.04 -3.92 -12.28
N ALA A 27 4.65 -2.92 -11.64
CA ALA A 27 5.97 -2.42 -11.99
C ALA A 27 7.04 -3.53 -11.86
N ILE A 28 6.99 -4.34 -10.80
CA ILE A 28 7.82 -5.54 -10.62
C ILE A 28 7.60 -6.52 -11.77
N ALA A 29 6.34 -6.84 -12.11
CA ALA A 29 6.00 -7.74 -13.21
C ALA A 29 6.56 -7.27 -14.57
N LEU A 30 6.52 -5.97 -14.84
CA LEU A 30 7.03 -5.37 -16.07
C LEU A 30 8.55 -5.26 -16.12
N TYR A 31 9.20 -5.12 -14.96
CA TYR A 31 10.65 -4.99 -14.88
C TYR A 31 11.38 -6.34 -14.84
N LEU A 32 10.71 -7.38 -14.32
CA LEU A 32 11.17 -8.76 -14.28
C LEU A 32 11.80 -9.29 -15.59
N PRO A 33 11.19 -9.12 -16.78
CA PRO A 33 11.77 -9.61 -18.04
C PRO A 33 13.06 -8.89 -18.46
N HIS A 34 13.30 -7.67 -17.97
CA HIS A 34 14.53 -6.92 -18.27
C HIS A 34 15.72 -7.38 -17.39
N LEU A 35 15.49 -8.20 -16.38
CA LEU A 35 16.53 -8.70 -15.49
C LEU A 35 17.09 -10.03 -16.01
N THR A 36 18.25 -9.99 -16.66
CA THR A 36 18.86 -11.11 -17.41
C THR A 36 19.38 -12.29 -16.58
N SER A 37 19.70 -12.18 -15.27
CA SER A 37 20.24 -13.34 -14.51
C SER A 37 19.98 -13.33 -12.99
N TRP A 38 19.19 -14.28 -12.47
CA TRP A 38 18.73 -14.36 -11.06
C TRP A 38 19.79 -14.81 -10.05
N SER A 39 20.97 -15.25 -10.51
CA SER A 39 21.95 -15.92 -9.64
C SER A 39 23.12 -15.05 -9.19
N SER A 40 23.16 -13.76 -9.54
CA SER A 40 24.24 -12.86 -9.15
C SER A 40 23.87 -12.08 -7.89
N PRO A 41 24.64 -12.15 -6.79
CA PRO A 41 24.52 -11.21 -5.67
C PRO A 41 24.87 -9.79 -6.13
N PRO A 42 24.19 -8.72 -5.67
CA PRO A 42 23.14 -8.64 -4.65
C PRO A 42 21.75 -9.03 -5.18
N GLY A 43 20.87 -9.51 -4.29
CA GLY A 43 19.56 -10.05 -4.68
C GLY A 43 18.73 -9.09 -5.55
N LYS A 44 18.31 -9.58 -6.73
CA LYS A 44 17.59 -8.81 -7.77
C LYS A 44 16.46 -7.93 -7.27
N PHE A 45 15.68 -8.38 -6.29
CA PHE A 45 14.56 -7.62 -5.77
C PHE A 45 15.01 -6.30 -5.12
N VAL A 46 16.13 -6.33 -4.40
CA VAL A 46 16.69 -5.13 -3.75
C VAL A 46 17.25 -4.19 -4.80
N THR A 47 17.98 -4.70 -5.81
CA THR A 47 18.49 -3.89 -6.92
C THR A 47 17.35 -3.24 -7.71
N MET A 48 16.31 -4.01 -8.06
CA MET A 48 15.15 -3.51 -8.77
C MET A 48 14.39 -2.43 -7.97
N MET A 49 14.22 -2.66 -6.67
CA MET A 49 13.59 -1.69 -5.77
C MET A 49 14.44 -0.44 -5.56
N ASN A 50 15.76 -0.55 -5.60
CA ASN A 50 16.65 0.60 -5.51
C ASN A 50 16.65 1.41 -6.81
N ASP A 51 16.74 0.74 -7.97
CA ASP A 51 16.74 1.37 -9.30
C ASP A 51 15.42 2.09 -9.60
N MET A 52 14.29 1.50 -9.21
CA MET A 52 12.97 2.10 -9.41
C MET A 52 12.58 3.07 -8.28
N MET A 53 13.47 3.31 -7.31
CA MET A 53 13.17 3.97 -6.03
C MET A 53 11.88 3.42 -5.37
N GLY A 54 11.58 2.14 -5.64
CA GLY A 54 10.32 1.48 -5.34
C GLY A 54 10.08 1.25 -3.84
N TRP A 55 11.14 1.30 -3.04
CA TRP A 55 11.04 1.30 -1.58
C TRP A 55 10.13 2.40 -1.05
N PHE A 56 10.21 3.60 -1.64
CA PHE A 56 9.39 4.74 -1.21
C PHE A 56 7.89 4.52 -1.43
N PRO A 57 7.38 4.28 -2.66
CA PRO A 57 5.97 4.01 -2.89
C PRO A 57 5.48 2.73 -2.22
N TYR A 58 6.33 1.71 -2.05
CA TYR A 58 5.95 0.48 -1.34
C TYR A 58 5.69 0.74 0.15
N LEU A 59 6.62 1.42 0.82
CA LEU A 59 6.48 1.77 2.24
C LEU A 59 5.32 2.75 2.45
N LEU A 60 5.18 3.74 1.57
CA LEU A 60 4.09 4.71 1.62
C LEU A 60 2.73 4.03 1.43
N GLY A 61 2.61 3.10 0.50
CA GLY A 61 1.38 2.33 0.24
C GLY A 61 0.98 1.48 1.44
N LEU A 62 1.96 0.83 2.07
CA LEU A 62 1.74 0.05 3.29
C LEU A 62 1.25 0.95 4.45
N ILE A 63 1.88 2.10 4.66
CA ILE A 63 1.47 3.05 5.70
C ILE A 63 0.06 3.58 5.42
N LEU A 64 -0.26 3.93 4.17
CA LEU A 64 -1.60 4.40 3.78
C LEU A 64 -2.67 3.33 4.05
N LEU A 65 -2.38 2.08 3.71
CA LEU A 65 -3.28 0.96 3.90
C LEU A 65 -3.53 0.71 5.40
N VAL A 66 -2.47 0.66 6.20
CA VAL A 66 -2.57 0.49 7.66
C VAL A 66 -3.32 1.66 8.30
N ALA A 67 -2.99 2.90 7.93
CA ALA A 67 -3.67 4.08 8.43
C ALA A 67 -5.17 4.08 8.08
N GLY A 68 -5.52 3.71 6.84
CA GLY A 68 -6.90 3.57 6.39
C GLY A 68 -7.68 2.51 7.18
N VAL A 69 -7.08 1.32 7.39
CA VAL A 69 -7.68 0.24 8.18
C VAL A 69 -7.89 0.67 9.64
N VAL A 70 -6.90 1.32 10.25
CA VAL A 70 -6.99 1.83 11.63
C VAL A 70 -8.12 2.87 11.75
N LEU A 71 -8.27 3.75 10.75
CA LEU A 71 -9.29 4.80 10.75
C LEU A 71 -10.70 4.21 10.61
N VAL A 72 -10.89 3.22 9.73
CA VAL A 72 -12.17 2.50 9.58
C VAL A 72 -12.49 1.70 10.84
N CYS A 73 -11.53 0.93 11.38
CA CYS A 73 -11.72 0.17 12.62
C CYS A 73 -12.07 1.09 13.78
N ARG A 74 -11.37 2.22 13.95
CA ARG A 74 -11.64 3.18 15.01
C ARG A 74 -13.06 3.72 14.92
N ASN A 75 -13.52 4.11 13.73
CA ASN A 75 -14.90 4.58 13.54
C ASN A 75 -15.92 3.48 13.83
N TYR A 76 -15.65 2.25 13.39
CA TYR A 76 -16.54 1.12 13.62
C TYR A 76 -16.65 0.73 15.10
N PHE A 77 -15.52 0.67 15.83
CA PHE A 77 -15.48 0.26 17.23
C PHE A 77 -15.90 1.36 18.21
N LEU A 78 -15.57 2.63 17.95
CA LEU A 78 -15.95 3.75 18.83
C LEU A 78 -17.41 4.19 18.64
N HIS A 79 -18.02 3.86 17.50
CA HIS A 79 -19.40 4.18 17.20
C HIS A 79 -20.30 2.95 17.33
N LYS A 80 -20.09 2.17 18.39
CA LYS A 80 -21.02 1.11 18.79
C LYS A 80 -22.28 1.80 19.32
N PRO A 81 -23.47 1.64 18.70
CA PRO A 81 -24.70 2.12 19.30
C PRO A 81 -24.86 1.36 20.62
N THR A 82 -24.83 2.10 21.73
CA THR A 82 -25.28 1.58 23.02
C THR A 82 -26.79 1.36 22.86
N ASN A 83 -27.19 0.09 22.89
CA ASN A 83 -28.60 -0.30 23.00
C ASN A 83 -29.20 0.26 24.29
#